data_AF-A0A6C0EXT9-F1
#
_entry.id   AF-A0A6C0EXT9-F1
#
_cell.length_a   1.000
_cell.length_b   1.000
_cell.length_c   1.000
_cell.angle_alpha   90.00
_cell.angle_beta   90.00
_cell.angle_gamma   90.00
#
_symmetry.space_group_name_H-M   'P 1'
#
loop_
_entity.id
_entity.type
_entity.pdbx_description
1 polymer ?
#
loop_
_entity_poly.entity_id
_entity_poly.type
_entity_poly.pdbx_seq_one_letter_code
_entity_poly.pdbx_strand_id
1 'polypeptide(L)'
;MKLIDTKPQDFNSNYIFFNEPIQNTIITESRFIRILYSTPNIIFNGINILLPINVDSVDKQYNKNIIYYNIEKNIETIKTIKNIEQTILEKYGSNKIPAHNLSSQVDSGVLKLFSDSYDKKKNIDIILKVSGLWEDSSSYGITYKFFSMI
;
A
#
# COMPACT_ATOMS: atom_id res chain seq x y z
N MET A 1 5.42 -15.47 -15.26
CA MET A 1 4.10 -15.86 -14.71
C MET A 1 3.60 -14.70 -13.87
N LYS A 2 2.81 -13.79 -14.45
CA LYS A 2 2.28 -12.56 -13.80
C LYS A 2 1.08 -12.94 -12.95
N LEU A 3 1.30 -13.63 -11.84
CA LEU A 3 0.23 -14.06 -10.95
C LEU A 3 -0.20 -12.88 -10.06
N ILE A 4 -1.07 -12.06 -10.64
CA ILE A 4 -2.19 -11.43 -9.94
C ILE A 4 -1.82 -10.09 -9.27
N ASP A 5 -1.49 -9.17 -10.15
CA ASP A 5 -1.61 -7.74 -9.91
C ASP A 5 -3.07 -7.33 -10.10
N THR A 6 -3.78 -7.01 -9.02
CA THR A 6 -5.14 -6.49 -9.11
C THR A 6 -5.04 -5.10 -9.74
N LYS A 7 -5.65 -4.88 -10.91
CA LYS A 7 -5.79 -3.50 -11.39
C LYS A 7 -6.65 -2.75 -10.37
N PRO A 8 -6.51 -1.43 -10.25
CA PRO A 8 -7.28 -0.72 -9.23
C PRO A 8 -8.80 -0.85 -9.39
N GLN A 9 -9.25 -1.13 -10.61
CA GLN A 9 -10.65 -1.37 -10.99
C GLN A 9 -11.19 -2.69 -10.44
N ASP A 10 -10.31 -3.68 -10.25
CA ASP A 10 -10.65 -5.03 -9.80
C ASP A 10 -10.57 -5.16 -8.26
N PHE A 11 -10.20 -4.08 -7.56
CA PHE A 11 -10.17 -4.04 -6.11
C PHE A 11 -11.60 -4.12 -5.56
N ASN A 12 -11.86 -5.13 -4.73
CA ASN A 12 -13.14 -5.35 -4.10
C ASN A 12 -12.97 -5.54 -2.60
N SER A 13 -13.55 -4.62 -1.83
CA SER A 13 -13.47 -4.66 -0.38
C SER A 13 -14.07 -5.92 0.21
N ASN A 14 -15.04 -6.57 -0.44
CA ASN A 14 -15.67 -7.81 0.03
C ASN A 14 -14.69 -8.98 0.12
N TYR A 15 -13.60 -8.96 -0.63
CA TYR A 15 -12.56 -10.00 -0.59
C TYR A 15 -11.52 -9.79 0.51
N ILE A 16 -11.65 -8.73 1.31
CA ILE A 16 -10.76 -8.47 2.45
C ILE A 16 -11.24 -9.22 3.68
N PHE A 17 -10.34 -10.00 4.28
CA PHE A 17 -10.53 -10.68 5.56
C PHE A 17 -9.41 -10.30 6.53
N PHE A 18 -9.76 -10.16 7.81
CA PHE A 18 -8.83 -9.83 8.88
C PHE A 18 -8.64 -11.04 9.80
N ASN A 19 -7.39 -11.40 10.07
CA ASN A 19 -7.06 -12.45 11.02
C ASN A 19 -7.08 -11.94 12.46
N GLU A 20 -7.00 -12.87 13.41
CA GLU A 20 -6.82 -12.52 14.83
C GLU A 20 -5.56 -11.66 15.06
N PRO A 21 -5.64 -10.64 15.93
CA PRO A 21 -4.50 -9.79 16.26
C PRO A 21 -3.36 -10.58 16.91
N ILE A 22 -2.13 -10.31 16.48
CA ILE A 22 -0.90 -10.82 17.10
C ILE A 22 -0.05 -9.66 17.64
N GLN A 23 0.86 -9.94 18.56
CA GLN A 23 1.80 -8.92 19.05
C GLN A 23 2.64 -8.37 17.90
N ASN A 24 2.70 -7.04 17.76
CA ASN A 24 3.54 -6.42 16.74
C ASN A 24 5.01 -6.44 17.19
N THR A 25 5.89 -6.86 16.30
CA THR A 25 7.34 -6.93 16.56
C THR A 25 8.10 -5.67 16.15
N ILE A 26 7.45 -4.77 15.41
CA ILE A 26 8.07 -3.55 14.85
C ILE A 26 7.61 -2.31 15.60
N ILE A 27 6.32 -2.20 15.91
CA ILE A 27 5.74 -1.05 16.61
C ILE A 27 5.43 -1.47 18.05
N THR A 28 6.15 -0.90 19.01
CA THR A 28 5.99 -1.16 20.45
C THR A 28 4.56 -0.88 20.89
N GLU A 29 4.04 -1.69 21.82
CA GLU A 29 2.68 -1.55 22.38
C GLU A 29 1.55 -1.56 21.33
N SER A 30 1.79 -2.16 20.17
CA SER A 30 0.77 -2.34 19.13
C SER A 30 0.55 -3.81 18.79
N ARG A 31 -0.57 -4.05 18.13
CA ARG A 31 -0.96 -5.34 17.56
C ARG A 31 -0.86 -5.26 16.04
N PHE A 32 -0.55 -6.39 15.42
CA PHE A 32 -0.60 -6.58 13.99
C PHE A 32 -1.77 -7.48 13.62
N ILE A 33 -2.60 -7.01 12.69
CA ILE A 33 -3.77 -7.72 12.17
C ILE A 33 -3.47 -8.06 10.71
N ARG A 34 -3.26 -9.34 10.40
CA ARG A 34 -2.95 -9.74 9.01
C ARG A 34 -4.20 -9.61 8.14
N ILE A 35 -4.01 -9.04 6.94
CA ILE A 35 -5.02 -9.03 5.89
C ILE A 35 -4.84 -10.23 4.96
N LEU A 36 -5.93 -10.89 4.63
CA LEU A 36 -6.04 -11.85 3.53
C LEU A 36 -6.94 -11.27 2.44
N TYR A 37 -6.52 -11.41 1.18
CA TYR A 37 -7.35 -11.07 0.03
C TYR A 37 -7.83 -12.35 -0.65
N SER A 38 -9.07 -12.74 -0.37
CA SER A 38 -9.66 -14.02 -0.79
C SER A 38 -10.67 -13.80 -1.91
N THR A 39 -10.21 -14.02 -3.13
CA THR A 39 -11.06 -14.07 -4.32
C THR A 39 -11.65 -15.48 -4.48
N PRO A 40 -12.66 -15.69 -5.34
CA PRO A 40 -13.25 -17.03 -5.55
C PRO A 40 -12.24 -18.11 -5.98
N ASN A 41 -11.13 -17.72 -6.61
CA ASN A 41 -10.17 -18.65 -7.20
C ASN A 41 -8.88 -18.80 -6.38
N ILE A 42 -8.54 -17.82 -5.55
CA ILE A 42 -7.24 -17.75 -4.87
C ILE A 42 -7.28 -16.82 -3.65
N ILE A 43 -6.44 -17.16 -2.66
CA ILE A 43 -6.22 -16.37 -1.45
C ILE A 43 -4.79 -15.82 -1.47
N PHE A 44 -4.64 -14.52 -1.21
CA PHE A 44 -3.35 -13.87 -1.03
C PHE A 44 -3.11 -13.44 0.40
N ASN A 45 -1.83 -13.50 0.78
CA ASN A 45 -1.32 -12.84 1.96
C ASN A 45 -1.12 -11.35 1.65
N GLY A 46 -2.17 -10.56 1.94
CA GLY A 46 -2.26 -9.15 1.65
C GLY A 46 -2.87 -8.83 0.29
N ILE A 47 -3.10 -7.54 0.07
CA ILE A 47 -3.66 -6.98 -1.16
C ILE A 47 -2.50 -6.45 -1.99
N ASN A 48 -2.44 -6.78 -3.29
CA ASN A 48 -1.44 -6.25 -4.22
C ASN A 48 -2.16 -5.53 -5.36
N ILE A 49 -1.84 -4.26 -5.57
CA ILE A 49 -2.48 -3.39 -6.55
C ILE A 49 -1.42 -2.75 -7.43
N LEU A 50 -1.58 -2.91 -8.73
CA LEU A 50 -0.69 -2.33 -9.73
C LEU A 50 -1.17 -0.95 -10.13
N LEU A 51 -0.29 0.03 -10.03
CA LEU A 51 -0.61 1.45 -10.18
C LEU A 51 0.43 2.12 -11.10
N PRO A 52 -0.01 2.84 -12.14
CA PRO A 52 0.91 3.63 -12.96
C PRO A 52 1.32 4.90 -12.21
N ILE A 53 2.60 5.28 -12.31
CA ILE A 53 3.11 6.54 -11.78
C ILE A 53 4.08 7.22 -12.75
N ASN A 54 3.90 8.52 -12.92
CA ASN A 54 4.80 9.42 -13.65
C ASN A 54 5.86 9.94 -12.67
N VAL A 55 7.10 9.50 -12.88
CA VAL A 55 8.29 9.84 -12.08
C VAL A 55 9.04 11.01 -12.71
N ASP A 56 9.39 11.98 -11.88
CA ASP A 56 10.23 13.12 -12.29
C ASP A 56 11.72 12.84 -12.06
N SER A 57 12.08 12.25 -10.92
CA SER A 57 13.46 11.87 -10.60
C SER A 57 13.53 10.69 -9.62
N VAL A 58 14.70 10.04 -9.58
CA VAL A 58 15.00 8.95 -8.66
C VAL A 58 16.34 9.17 -7.99
N ASP A 59 16.36 9.01 -6.67
CA ASP A 59 17.56 8.94 -5.85
C ASP A 59 17.74 7.52 -5.31
N LYS A 60 18.97 7.02 -5.29
CA LYS A 60 19.30 5.69 -4.77
C LYS A 60 19.90 5.85 -3.37
N GLN A 61 19.14 5.44 -2.35
CA GLN A 61 19.61 5.42 -0.96
C GLN A 61 19.69 3.97 -0.47
N TYR A 62 20.90 3.42 -0.45
CA TYR A 62 21.17 2.02 -0.09
C TYR A 62 20.35 1.03 -0.95
N ASN A 63 19.54 0.18 -0.30
CA ASN A 63 18.67 -0.83 -0.94
C ASN A 63 17.26 -0.28 -1.24
N LYS A 64 17.08 1.04 -1.25
CA LYS A 64 15.80 1.69 -1.54
C LYS A 64 15.98 2.73 -2.63
N ASN A 65 15.08 2.69 -3.61
CA ASN A 65 14.97 3.75 -4.60
C ASN A 65 13.91 4.74 -4.11
N ILE A 66 14.28 6.01 -3.98
CA ILE A 66 13.37 7.09 -3.63
C ILE A 66 12.94 7.76 -4.92
N ILE A 67 11.65 7.70 -5.21
CA ILE A 67 11.01 8.34 -6.35
C ILE A 67 10.46 9.68 -5.91
N TYR A 68 10.69 10.69 -6.74
CA TYR A 68 10.05 11.98 -6.66
C TYR A 68 9.12 12.15 -7.86
N TYR A 69 7.93 12.67 -7.60
CA TYR A 69 6.92 12.89 -8.63
C TYR A 69 6.07 14.12 -8.30
N ASN A 70 5.60 14.75 -9.36
CA ASN A 70 4.63 15.82 -9.28
C ASN A 70 3.21 15.26 -9.00
N ILE A 71 2.52 15.89 -8.05
CA ILE A 71 1.18 15.51 -7.59
C ILE A 71 0.14 15.67 -8.71
N GLU A 72 0.21 16.75 -9.48
CA GLU A 72 -0.75 17.05 -10.55
C GLU A 72 -0.71 16.00 -11.66
N LYS A 73 0.50 15.55 -12.04
CA LYS A 73 0.70 14.48 -13.03
C LYS A 73 0.18 13.11 -12.57
N ASN A 74 -0.08 12.93 -11.28
CA ASN A 74 -0.42 11.64 -10.67
C ASN A 74 -1.71 11.69 -9.86
N ILE A 75 -2.55 12.70 -10.08
CA ILE A 75 -3.74 12.97 -9.27
C ILE A 75 -4.71 11.79 -9.22
N GLU A 76 -4.88 11.07 -10.33
CA GLU A 76 -5.76 9.90 -10.41
C GLU A 76 -5.22 8.74 -9.57
N THR A 77 -3.94 8.37 -9.76
CA THR A 77 -3.26 7.34 -8.97
C THR A 77 -3.30 7.66 -7.47
N ILE A 78 -3.05 8.92 -7.09
CA ILE A 78 -3.10 9.37 -5.70
C ILE A 78 -4.51 9.20 -5.13
N LYS A 79 -5.54 9.67 -5.85
CA LYS A 79 -6.95 9.51 -5.43
C LYS A 79 -7.32 8.04 -5.24
N THR A 80 -6.90 7.18 -6.17
CA THR A 80 -7.11 5.73 -6.07
C THR A 80 -6.46 5.14 -4.83
N ILE A 81 -5.19 5.47 -4.56
CA ILE A 81 -4.47 4.98 -3.37
C ILE A 81 -5.18 5.41 -2.07
N LYS A 82 -5.59 6.68 -1.99
CA LYS A 82 -6.33 7.20 -0.82
C LYS A 82 -7.66 6.48 -0.61
N ASN A 83 -8.40 6.26 -1.69
CA ASN A 83 -9.68 5.55 -1.64
C ASN A 83 -9.50 4.09 -1.16
N ILE A 84 -8.44 3.42 -1.59
CA ILE A 84 -8.11 2.07 -1.14
C ILE A 84 -7.82 2.06 0.37
N GLU A 85 -6.97 2.97 0.86
CA GLU A 85 -6.68 3.09 2.29
C GLU A 85 -7.96 3.32 3.10
N GLN A 86 -8.75 4.31 2.70
CA GLN A 86 -10.02 4.64 3.35
C GLN A 86 -10.96 3.43 3.40
N THR A 87 -11.14 2.74 2.26
CA THR A 87 -12.00 1.56 2.17
C THR A 87 -11.55 0.43 3.12
N ILE A 88 -10.23 0.20 3.24
CA ILE A 88 -9.70 -0.84 4.13
C ILE A 88 -9.94 -0.47 5.61
N LEU A 89 -9.69 0.79 5.98
CA LEU A 89 -9.88 1.27 7.35
C LEU A 89 -11.36 1.27 7.76
N GLU A 90 -12.25 1.76 6.89
CA GLU A 90 -13.70 1.74 7.11
C GLU A 90 -14.23 0.30 7.25
N LYS A 91 -13.73 -0.63 6.44
CA LYS A 91 -14.11 -2.04 6.53
C LYS A 91 -13.63 -2.71 7.82
N TYR A 92 -12.46 -2.33 8.34
CA TYR A 92 -11.98 -2.86 9.63
C TYR A 92 -12.84 -2.34 10.79
N GLY A 93 -13.25 -1.07 10.76
CA GLY A 93 -14.28 -0.54 11.66
C GLY A 93 -13.91 -0.58 13.15
N SER A 94 -12.87 0.16 13.55
CA SER A 94 -12.45 0.29 14.95
C SER A 94 -12.93 1.62 15.57
N ASN A 95 -13.18 1.63 16.88
CA ASN A 95 -13.53 2.85 17.65
C ASN A 95 -12.33 3.80 17.87
N LYS A 96 -11.14 3.40 17.42
CA LYS A 96 -9.89 4.16 17.52
C LYS A 96 -9.77 5.19 16.41
N ILE A 97 -8.73 6.00 16.44
CA ILE A 97 -8.49 7.03 15.41
C ILE A 97 -7.84 6.37 14.18
N PRO A 98 -8.45 6.45 12.98
CA PRO A 98 -7.84 5.95 11.75
C PRO A 98 -6.63 6.82 11.36
N ALA A 99 -5.49 6.18 11.11
CA ALA A 99 -4.25 6.79 10.69
C ALA A 99 -4.10 6.65 9.17
N HIS A 100 -4.16 7.77 8.45
CA HIS A 100 -4.08 7.83 6.98
C HIS A 100 -2.64 7.97 6.48
N ASN A 101 -1.73 7.13 6.99
CA ASN A 101 -0.30 7.26 6.71
C ASN A 101 0.05 7.03 5.23
N LEU A 102 -0.71 6.20 4.51
CA LEU A 102 -0.51 6.00 3.08
C LEU A 102 -0.92 7.24 2.30
N SER A 103 -2.06 7.86 2.66
CA SER A 103 -2.49 9.13 2.10
C SER A 103 -1.47 10.24 2.31
N SER A 104 -0.95 10.40 3.53
CA SER A 104 0.10 11.39 3.82
C SER A 104 1.39 11.12 3.03
N GLN A 105 1.75 9.84 2.83
CA GLN A 105 2.91 9.47 2.04
C GLN A 105 2.75 9.85 0.57
N VAL A 106 1.58 9.60 -0.04
CA VAL A 106 1.35 9.97 -1.45
C VAL A 106 1.18 11.48 -1.66
N ASP A 107 0.72 12.21 -0.66
CA ASP A 107 0.65 13.68 -0.71
C ASP A 107 2.01 14.36 -0.62
N SER A 108 3.04 13.65 -0.13
CA SER A 108 4.40 14.20 -0.03
C SER A 108 5.10 14.38 -1.37
N GLY A 109 4.60 13.77 -2.46
CA GLY A 109 5.30 13.72 -3.74
C GLY A 109 6.55 12.83 -3.74
N VAL A 110 6.72 12.00 -2.69
CA VAL A 110 7.87 11.11 -2.51
C VAL A 110 7.40 9.69 -2.22
N LEU A 111 7.99 8.69 -2.88
CA LEU A 111 7.75 7.27 -2.64
C LEU A 111 9.06 6.50 -2.45
N LYS A 112 9.10 5.64 -1.42
CA LYS A 112 10.23 4.73 -1.19
C LYS A 112 9.89 3.36 -1.76
N LEU A 113 10.60 2.94 -2.79
CA LEU A 113 10.48 1.63 -3.39
C LEU A 113 11.45 0.63 -2.76
N PHE A 114 10.94 -0.55 -2.43
CA PHE A 114 11.71 -1.71 -1.99
C PHE A 114 12.11 -2.56 -3.20
N SER A 115 13.11 -2.13 -3.96
CA SER A 115 13.69 -2.91 -5.04
C SER A 115 15.13 -2.46 -5.32
N ASP A 116 16.00 -3.41 -5.64
CA ASP A 116 17.39 -3.15 -6.01
C ASP A 116 17.52 -2.58 -7.44
N SER A 117 16.48 -2.74 -8.26
CA SER A 117 16.45 -2.30 -9.65
C SER A 117 15.27 -1.38 -9.93
N TYR A 118 15.56 -0.33 -10.70
CA TYR A 118 14.62 0.69 -11.11
C TYR A 118 14.69 0.84 -12.63
N ASP A 119 13.53 0.78 -13.28
CA ASP A 119 13.45 1.11 -14.70
C ASP A 119 13.53 2.63 -14.86
N LYS A 120 14.55 3.13 -15.57
CA LYS A 120 14.81 4.56 -15.79
C LYS A 120 13.72 5.29 -16.61
N LYS A 121 12.63 4.62 -16.95
CA LYS A 121 11.47 5.23 -17.60
C LYS A 121 10.84 6.29 -16.70
N LYS A 122 10.27 7.31 -17.35
CA LYS A 122 9.46 8.34 -16.69
C LYS A 122 8.11 7.80 -16.23
N ASN A 123 7.57 6.81 -16.93
CA ASN A 123 6.29 6.20 -16.58
C ASN A 123 6.56 4.75 -16.24
N ILE A 124 6.26 4.38 -15.00
CA ILE A 124 6.48 3.02 -14.49
C ILE A 124 5.21 2.52 -13.83
N ASP A 125 5.11 1.21 -13.73
CA ASP A 125 4.12 0.58 -12.86
C ASP A 125 4.77 0.24 -11.51
N ILE A 126 4.07 0.57 -10.44
CA ILE A 126 4.43 0.21 -9.06
C ILE A 126 3.38 -0.73 -8.48
N ILE A 127 3.80 -1.61 -7.58
CA ILE A 127 2.88 -2.43 -6.79
C ILE A 127 2.75 -1.81 -5.41
N LEU A 128 1.53 -1.41 -5.05
CA LEU A 128 1.14 -1.17 -3.67
C LEU A 128 0.74 -2.51 -3.04
N LYS A 129 1.50 -2.93 -2.03
CA LYS A 129 1.17 -4.09 -1.20
C LYS A 129 0.67 -3.63 0.16
N VAL A 130 -0.54 -4.03 0.54
CA VAL A 130 -1.07 -3.86 1.90
C VAL A 130 -1.08 -5.21 2.61
N SER A 131 -0.29 -5.37 3.67
CA SER A 131 -0.09 -6.66 4.34
C SER A 131 -1.01 -6.91 5.54
N GLY A 132 -1.60 -5.86 6.09
CA GLY A 132 -2.30 -5.92 7.36
C GLY A 132 -2.57 -4.54 7.92
N LEU A 133 -3.07 -4.49 9.14
CA LEU A 133 -3.20 -3.30 9.96
C LEU A 133 -2.24 -3.35 11.14
N TRP A 134 -1.84 -2.19 11.62
CA TRP A 134 -1.31 -2.00 12.96
C TRP A 134 -2.37 -1.28 13.80
N GLU A 135 -2.44 -1.62 15.08
CA GLU A 135 -3.38 -1.00 16.00
C GLU A 135 -2.72 -0.85 17.38
N ASP A 136 -2.70 0.37 17.93
CA ASP A 136 -2.23 0.65 19.30
C ASP A 136 -3.42 0.97 20.23
N SER A 137 -3.17 1.57 21.40
CA SER A 137 -4.23 1.93 22.36
C SER A 137 -5.19 3.02 21.86
N SER A 138 -4.77 3.85 20.92
CA SER A 138 -5.42 5.09 20.50
C SER A 138 -5.80 5.14 19.02
N SER A 139 -5.02 4.47 18.16
CA SER A 139 -5.07 4.61 16.72
C SER A 139 -4.84 3.29 16.00
N TYR A 140 -5.19 3.26 14.73
CA TYR A 140 -4.96 2.13 13.85
C TYR A 140 -4.70 2.60 12.43
N GLY A 141 -3.88 1.86 11.69
CA GLY A 141 -3.54 2.20 10.33
C GLY A 141 -3.17 0.96 9.52
N ILE A 142 -3.03 1.13 8.21
CA ILE A 142 -2.59 0.03 7.34
C ILE A 142 -1.05 -0.10 7.37
N THR A 143 -0.59 -1.32 7.16
CA THR A 143 0.82 -1.65 6.89
C THR A 143 0.98 -1.87 5.39
N TYR A 144 1.88 -1.11 4.77
CA TYR A 144 2.04 -1.12 3.32
C TYR A 144 3.50 -1.02 2.86
N LYS A 145 3.76 -1.45 1.63
CA LYS A 145 5.04 -1.29 0.93
C LYS A 145 4.81 -1.06 -0.56
N PHE A 146 5.74 -0.34 -1.19
CA PHE A 146 5.79 -0.16 -2.63
C PHE A 146 6.95 -0.93 -3.25
N PHE A 147 6.70 -1.54 -4.41
CA PHE A 147 7.69 -2.29 -5.20
C PHE A 147 7.71 -1.75 -6.64
N SER A 148 8.87 -1.72 -7.29
CA SER A 148 8.93 -1.52 -8.75
C SER A 148 8.56 -2.81 -9.47
N MET A 149 7.84 -2.67 -10.58
CA MET A 149 7.85 -3.70 -11.62
C MET A 149 9.09 -3.51 -12.50
N ILE A 150 9.85 -4.59 -12.68
CA ILE A 150 11.03 -4.64 -13.54
C ILE A 150 10.60 -5.13 -14.93
#